data_AF-A0AA90VBB2-F1
#
_entry.id   AF-A0AA90VBB2-F1
#
_cell.length_a   1.000
_cell.length_b   1.000
_cell.length_c   1.000
_cell.angle_alpha   90.00
_cell.angle_beta   90.00
_cell.angle_gamma   90.00
#
_symmetry.space_group_name_H-M   'P 1'
#
loop_
_entity.id
_entity.type
_entity.pdbx_description
1 polymer ?
#
loop_
_entity_poly.entity_id
_entity_poly.type
_entity_poly.pdbx_seq_one_letter_code
_entity_poly.pdbx_strand_id
1 'polypeptide(L)'
;MTTYFYCDIEDSFQQYRDRLEQYAIQHKQNIYMLRMPKNDVTDYDEYNCFMLLSPTYKVTLVNVSEKAEDFHDYCDDVEDAVSYLYTKYEYKKELGRFRTFFSELKEEVEDIVSLDNLDKFFQGISLRDSALKRYSTIVVSLCTGSINDINRVKSGVPQTLLQKVKQKIQLFDADQTRFIYQNLDKKRIRIQGLSGTGKTELLLHKLKELYTKDSNCKSPLARMAVPI
;
A
#
# COMPACT_ATOMS: atom_id res chain seq x y z
N MET A 1 -17.81 -2.27 10.15
CA MET A 1 -16.98 -1.11 10.52
C MET A 1 -15.98 -0.97 9.41
N THR A 2 -15.94 0.16 8.70
CA THR A 2 -14.92 0.37 7.69
C THR A 2 -13.61 0.59 8.42
N THR A 3 -12.62 -0.29 8.25
CA THR A 3 -11.31 -0.05 8.85
C THR A 3 -10.52 0.82 7.89
N TYR A 4 -10.08 1.99 8.36
CA TYR A 4 -9.18 2.88 7.62
C TYR A 4 -7.71 2.44 7.75
N PHE A 5 -7.47 1.26 8.33
CA PHE A 5 -6.15 0.76 8.66
C PHE A 5 -5.98 -0.68 8.19
N TYR A 6 -4.89 -0.95 7.47
CA TYR A 6 -4.46 -2.28 7.07
C TYR A 6 -3.04 -2.54 7.57
N CYS A 7 -2.83 -3.71 8.16
CA CYS A 7 -1.51 -4.18 8.60
C CYS A 7 -1.31 -5.62 8.15
N ASP A 8 -0.12 -5.94 7.65
CA ASP A 8 0.28 -7.28 7.25
C ASP A 8 1.27 -7.95 8.20
N ILE A 9 1.60 -7.28 9.30
CA ILE A 9 2.54 -7.76 10.30
C ILE A 9 1.72 -8.47 11.39
N GLU A 10 1.99 -9.75 11.58
CA GLU A 10 1.38 -10.58 12.62
C GLU A 10 2.24 -10.52 13.89
N ASP A 11 1.59 -10.23 15.03
CA ASP A 11 2.08 -10.22 16.42
C ASP A 11 3.23 -9.25 16.79
N SER A 12 4.12 -8.90 15.86
CA SER A 12 5.13 -7.86 16.07
C SER A 12 4.49 -6.46 16.00
N PHE A 13 4.85 -5.58 16.94
CA PHE A 13 4.44 -4.16 16.96
C PHE A 13 2.98 -3.86 17.36
N GLN A 14 2.32 -4.75 18.10
CA GLN A 14 0.91 -4.60 18.52
C GLN A 14 0.58 -3.22 19.11
N GLN A 15 1.46 -2.67 19.98
CA GLN A 15 1.24 -1.34 20.57
C GLN A 15 1.17 -0.21 19.54
N TYR A 16 1.95 -0.28 18.46
CA TYR A 16 1.99 0.75 17.42
C TYR A 16 0.84 0.57 16.45
N ARG A 17 0.50 -0.69 16.14
CA ARG A 17 -0.65 -1.07 15.34
C ARG A 17 -1.94 -0.46 15.91
N ASP A 18 -2.21 -0.67 17.21
CA ASP A 18 -3.45 -0.20 17.84
C ASP A 18 -3.54 1.33 17.84
N ARG A 19 -2.42 2.02 18.09
CA ARG A 19 -2.34 3.49 18.05
C ARG A 19 -2.60 4.05 16.64
N LEU A 20 -1.97 3.45 15.62
CA LEU A 20 -2.14 3.85 14.22
C LEU A 20 -3.55 3.55 13.72
N GLU A 21 -4.15 2.43 14.13
CA GLU A 21 -5.53 2.08 13.79
C GLU A 21 -6.53 3.09 14.38
N GLN A 22 -6.36 3.47 15.66
CA GLN A 22 -7.17 4.51 16.29
C GLN A 22 -7.03 5.86 15.57
N TYR A 23 -5.81 6.25 15.23
CA TYR A 23 -5.55 7.47 14.46
C TYR A 23 -6.24 7.43 13.09
N ALA A 24 -6.11 6.32 12.35
CA ALA A 24 -6.74 6.13 11.05
C ALA A 24 -8.26 6.32 11.11
N ILE A 25 -8.90 5.74 12.14
CA ILE A 25 -10.35 5.84 12.37
C ILE A 25 -10.75 7.27 12.72
N GLN A 26 -10.05 7.91 13.65
CA GLN A 26 -10.33 9.28 14.10
C GLN A 26 -10.25 10.29 12.95
N HIS A 27 -9.23 10.16 12.10
CA HIS A 27 -8.97 11.08 11.00
C HIS A 27 -9.61 10.65 9.66
N LYS A 28 -10.26 9.48 9.61
CA LYS A 28 -10.79 8.86 8.38
C LYS A 28 -9.75 8.76 7.27
N GLN A 29 -8.52 8.45 7.66
CA GLN A 29 -7.36 8.42 6.78
C GLN A 29 -6.94 6.99 6.52
N ASN A 30 -6.88 6.58 5.25
CA ASN A 30 -6.37 5.27 4.88
C ASN A 30 -4.87 5.19 5.19
N ILE A 31 -4.52 4.29 6.11
CA ILE A 31 -3.15 4.03 6.55
C ILE A 31 -2.85 2.54 6.33
N TYR A 32 -1.70 2.25 5.76
CA TYR A 32 -1.21 0.90 5.53
C TYR A 32 0.15 0.76 6.21
N MET A 33 0.25 -0.22 7.10
CA MET A 33 1.48 -0.61 7.79
C MET A 33 1.94 -1.93 7.18
N LEU A 34 3.02 -1.89 6.42
CA LEU A 34 3.52 -3.04 5.67
C LEU A 34 4.94 -3.37 6.08
N ARG A 35 5.31 -4.65 6.18
CA ARG A 35 6.74 -5.00 6.29
C ARG A 35 7.48 -4.70 4.99
N MET A 36 6.91 -5.15 3.88
CA MET A 36 7.41 -4.98 2.51
C MET A 36 6.26 -4.66 1.55
N PRO A 37 6.53 -4.04 0.39
CA PRO A 37 5.53 -3.90 -0.67
C PRO A 37 4.88 -5.25 -1.02
N LYS A 38 3.57 -5.27 -1.30
CA LYS A 38 2.86 -6.47 -1.80
C LYS A 38 3.33 -6.81 -3.21
N ASN A 39 4.34 -7.66 -3.31
CA ASN A 39 4.89 -8.16 -4.56
C ASN A 39 4.97 -9.70 -4.54
N ASP A 40 5.49 -10.28 -5.62
CA ASP A 40 5.62 -11.73 -5.80
C ASP A 40 6.94 -12.28 -5.18
N VAL A 41 7.74 -11.43 -4.53
CA VAL A 41 9.03 -11.79 -3.92
C VAL A 41 8.78 -12.08 -2.45
N THR A 42 9.24 -13.24 -1.97
CA THR A 42 9.00 -13.73 -0.61
C THR A 42 10.26 -13.83 0.23
N ASP A 43 11.42 -13.68 -0.39
CA ASP A 43 12.72 -13.87 0.24
C ASP A 43 13.24 -12.51 0.69
N TYR A 44 12.82 -12.10 1.88
CA TYR A 44 13.34 -10.91 2.56
C TYR A 44 13.82 -11.32 3.95
N ASP A 45 14.88 -10.66 4.40
CA ASP A 45 15.33 -10.80 5.78
C ASP A 45 14.26 -10.25 6.74
N GLU A 46 14.18 -10.87 7.92
CA GLU A 46 13.20 -10.48 8.91
C GLU A 46 13.69 -9.28 9.73
N TYR A 47 13.41 -8.07 9.24
CA TYR A 47 13.75 -6.83 9.93
C TYR A 47 12.68 -6.42 10.95
N ASN A 48 13.09 -5.92 12.12
CA ASN A 48 12.23 -5.22 13.07
C ASN A 48 11.93 -3.78 12.62
N CYS A 49 11.46 -3.66 11.39
CA CYS A 49 11.14 -2.40 10.73
C CYS A 49 9.79 -2.53 10.01
N PHE A 50 9.19 -1.40 9.66
CA PHE A 50 8.01 -1.38 8.81
C PHE A 50 7.92 -0.11 7.97
N MET A 51 7.19 -0.19 6.88
CA MET A 51 6.84 0.91 6.01
C MET A 51 5.42 1.38 6.32
N LEU A 52 5.28 2.66 6.59
CA LEU A 52 4.02 3.35 6.78
C LEU A 52 3.64 4.12 5.51
N LEU A 53 2.46 3.82 4.99
CA LEU A 53 1.93 4.34 3.75
C LEU A 53 0.59 5.02 3.98
N SER A 54 0.43 6.21 3.42
CA SER A 54 -0.83 6.94 3.46
C SER A 54 -0.86 7.94 2.30
N PRO A 55 -1.92 7.98 1.47
CA PRO A 55 -1.99 8.93 0.36
C PRO A 55 -1.81 10.36 0.86
N THR A 56 -1.04 11.17 0.13
CA THR A 56 -0.69 12.57 0.46
C THR A 56 0.34 12.77 1.57
N TYR A 57 0.88 11.69 2.12
CA TYR A 57 2.01 11.71 3.05
C TYR A 57 3.25 11.07 2.40
N LYS A 58 4.43 11.34 2.97
CA LYS A 58 5.66 10.65 2.62
C LYS A 58 5.56 9.14 2.90
N VAL A 59 6.26 8.35 2.09
CA VAL A 59 6.50 6.93 2.33
C VAL A 59 7.49 6.86 3.48
N THR A 60 7.07 6.37 4.64
CA THR A 60 7.89 6.44 5.85
C THR A 60 8.40 5.06 6.22
N LEU A 61 9.71 4.89 6.34
CA LEU A 61 10.38 3.66 6.77
C LEU A 61 10.76 3.82 8.23
N VAL A 62 10.25 2.94 9.09
CA VAL A 62 10.34 3.08 10.55
C VAL A 62 11.16 1.93 11.11
N ASN A 63 12.26 2.28 11.76
CA ASN A 63 13.04 1.37 12.58
C ASN A 63 12.38 1.22 13.95
N VAL A 64 12.07 -0.01 14.36
CA VAL A 64 11.55 -0.26 15.71
C VAL A 64 12.69 -0.56 16.69
N SER A 65 13.62 -1.42 16.28
CA SER A 65 14.71 -1.88 17.16
C SER A 65 15.88 -2.53 16.42
N GLU A 66 16.03 -2.29 15.12
CA GLU A 66 17.18 -2.74 14.34
C GLU A 66 18.41 -1.86 14.58
N LYS A 67 19.59 -2.44 14.35
CA LYS A 67 20.83 -1.65 14.29
C LYS A 67 20.81 -0.77 13.04
N ALA A 68 21.64 0.26 13.04
CA ALA A 68 21.70 1.21 11.93
C ALA A 68 22.05 0.55 10.58
N GLU A 69 22.95 -0.43 10.57
CA GLU A 69 23.30 -1.20 9.36
C GLU A 69 22.10 -1.99 8.84
N ASP A 70 21.46 -2.80 9.71
CA ASP A 70 20.29 -3.60 9.36
C ASP A 70 19.08 -2.72 8.93
N PHE A 71 18.93 -1.53 9.52
CA PHE A 71 17.89 -0.58 9.09
C PHE A 71 18.19 0.03 7.72
N HIS A 72 19.45 0.30 7.40
CA HIS A 72 19.84 0.77 6.07
C HIS A 72 19.58 -0.30 5.01
N ASP A 73 19.93 -1.56 5.30
CA ASP A 73 19.66 -2.69 4.41
C ASP A 73 18.15 -2.86 4.19
N TYR A 74 17.32 -2.74 5.25
CA TYR A 74 15.87 -2.69 5.12
C TYR A 74 15.39 -1.57 4.18
N CYS A 75 15.93 -0.36 4.33
CA CYS A 75 15.56 0.78 3.50
C CYS A 75 15.89 0.56 2.02
N ASP A 76 17.06 0.01 1.73
CA ASP A 76 17.50 -0.35 0.39
C ASP A 76 16.61 -1.45 -0.22
N ASP A 77 16.31 -2.50 0.55
CA ASP A 77 15.43 -3.59 0.13
C ASP A 77 14.02 -3.10 -0.23
N VAL A 78 13.45 -2.19 0.57
CA VAL A 78 12.15 -1.56 0.27
C VAL A 78 12.26 -0.70 -0.99
N GLU A 79 13.30 0.12 -1.12
CA GLU A 79 13.50 0.99 -2.29
C GLU A 79 13.61 0.17 -3.58
N ASP A 80 14.38 -0.92 -3.55
CA ASP A 80 14.56 -1.84 -4.68
C ASP A 80 13.26 -2.60 -5.01
N ALA A 81 12.50 -3.04 -4.00
CA ALA A 81 11.20 -3.67 -4.21
C ALA A 81 10.19 -2.72 -4.89
N VAL A 82 10.14 -1.45 -4.47
CA VAL A 82 9.26 -0.44 -5.09
C VAL A 82 9.76 -0.09 -6.50
N SER A 83 11.07 0.05 -6.69
CA SER A 83 11.70 0.30 -7.98
C SER A 83 11.43 -0.84 -8.99
N TYR A 84 11.46 -2.08 -8.52
CA TYR A 84 11.07 -3.26 -9.29
C TYR A 84 9.60 -3.18 -9.72
N LEU A 85 8.66 -2.91 -8.81
CA LEU A 85 7.25 -2.74 -9.15
C LEU A 85 7.02 -1.62 -10.16
N TYR A 86 7.66 -0.47 -9.93
CA TYR A 86 7.61 0.69 -10.81
C TYR A 86 8.08 0.36 -12.24
N THR A 87 9.13 -0.46 -12.36
CA THR A 87 9.66 -0.91 -13.66
C THR A 87 8.78 -1.97 -14.29
N LYS A 88 8.34 -2.98 -13.51
CA LYS A 88 7.47 -4.08 -13.95
C LYS A 88 6.17 -3.60 -14.57
N TYR A 89 5.58 -2.53 -14.03
CA TYR A 89 4.34 -1.94 -14.55
C TYR A 89 4.57 -0.77 -15.52
N GLU A 90 5.81 -0.56 -15.96
CA GLU A 90 6.21 0.41 -16.98
C GLU A 90 6.01 1.90 -16.63
N TYR A 91 5.89 2.23 -15.33
CA TYR A 91 5.61 3.61 -14.89
C TYR A 91 6.78 4.56 -15.23
N LYS A 92 7.98 4.00 -15.41
CA LYS A 92 9.18 4.72 -15.90
C LYS A 92 8.95 5.50 -17.20
N LYS A 93 8.14 4.97 -18.12
CA LYS A 93 7.88 5.62 -19.42
C LYS A 93 7.15 6.95 -19.25
N GLU A 94 6.32 7.05 -18.22
CA GLU A 94 5.44 8.20 -17.99
C GLU A 94 5.96 9.15 -16.91
N LEU A 95 6.57 8.62 -15.84
CA LEU A 95 6.99 9.41 -14.68
C LEU A 95 8.50 9.67 -14.63
N GLY A 96 9.28 9.04 -15.52
CA GLY A 96 10.73 9.22 -15.59
C GLY A 96 11.51 8.30 -14.64
N ARG A 97 12.66 8.75 -14.14
CA ARG A 97 13.53 7.92 -13.28
C ARG A 97 12.97 7.87 -11.87
N PHE A 98 12.79 6.67 -11.32
CA PHE A 98 12.25 6.43 -9.98
C PHE A 98 12.97 7.25 -8.89
N ARG A 99 14.31 7.15 -8.83
CA ARG A 99 15.15 7.88 -7.86
C ARG A 99 14.95 9.40 -7.87
N THR A 100 14.52 9.99 -8.98
CA THR A 100 14.36 11.45 -9.11
C THR A 100 13.23 11.98 -8.22
N PHE A 101 12.18 11.19 -7.99
CA PHE A 101 11.06 11.64 -7.16
C PHE A 101 10.96 10.87 -5.83
N PHE A 102 11.45 9.63 -5.78
CA PHE A 102 11.30 8.79 -4.59
C PHE A 102 12.12 9.33 -3.40
N SER A 103 13.30 9.92 -3.65
CA SER A 103 14.13 10.53 -2.61
C SER A 103 13.43 11.66 -1.85
N GLU A 104 12.57 12.44 -2.53
CA GLU A 104 11.78 13.51 -1.90
C GLU A 104 10.51 12.99 -1.20
N LEU A 105 10.06 11.78 -1.59
CA LEU A 105 8.87 11.13 -1.03
C LEU A 105 9.18 10.21 0.13
N LYS A 106 10.42 9.76 0.29
CA LYS A 106 10.82 8.88 1.38
C LYS A 106 11.13 9.69 2.64
N GLU A 107 10.81 9.11 3.77
CA GLU A 107 11.22 9.55 5.10
C GLU A 107 11.74 8.33 5.85
N GLU A 108 12.92 8.45 6.45
CA GLU A 108 13.52 7.39 7.25
C GLU A 108 13.44 7.82 8.72
N VAL A 109 12.85 6.98 9.55
CA VAL A 109 12.64 7.21 10.98
C VAL A 109 13.49 6.19 11.73
N GLU A 110 14.69 6.63 12.12
CA GLU A 110 15.68 5.79 12.82
C GLU A 110 15.23 5.37 14.22
N ASP A 111 14.33 6.14 14.84
CA ASP A 111 13.79 5.85 16.17
C ASP A 111 12.27 6.01 16.20
N ILE A 112 11.59 4.90 16.54
CA ILE A 112 10.15 4.80 16.68
C ILE A 112 9.53 5.73 17.72
N VAL A 113 10.32 6.28 18.65
CA VAL A 113 9.88 7.33 19.59
C VAL A 113 9.24 8.52 18.85
N SER A 114 9.63 8.75 17.59
CA SER A 114 9.00 9.77 16.72
C SER A 114 7.49 9.58 16.54
N LEU A 115 6.97 8.35 16.69
CA LEU A 115 5.55 8.01 16.60
C LEU A 115 4.79 8.23 17.92
N ASP A 116 5.45 8.71 18.98
CA ASP A 116 4.78 8.95 20.25
C ASP A 116 3.73 10.06 20.19
N ASN A 117 3.91 11.02 19.27
CA ASN A 117 2.90 12.01 18.96
C ASN A 117 2.50 11.90 17.49
N LEU A 118 1.49 11.07 17.21
CA LEU A 118 1.02 10.80 15.85
C LEU A 118 0.56 12.06 15.12
N ASP A 119 -0.09 13.01 15.80
CA ASP A 119 -0.52 14.27 15.18
C ASP A 119 0.69 15.08 14.66
N LYS A 120 1.72 15.26 15.48
CA LYS A 120 2.96 15.95 15.08
C LYS A 120 3.70 15.17 14.00
N PHE A 121 3.77 13.85 14.14
CA PHE A 121 4.41 12.96 13.18
C PHE A 121 3.76 13.09 11.78
N PHE A 122 2.45 12.87 11.67
CA PHE A 122 1.73 12.99 10.39
C PHE A 122 1.78 14.41 9.83
N GLN A 123 1.77 15.44 10.68
CA GLN A 123 1.99 16.82 10.23
C GLN A 123 3.38 17.00 9.58
N GLY A 124 4.42 16.42 10.18
CA GLY A 124 5.80 16.48 9.68
C GLY A 124 5.99 15.78 8.34
N ILE A 125 5.35 14.62 8.15
CA ILE A 125 5.46 13.83 6.90
C ILE A 125 4.40 14.22 5.84
N SER A 126 3.59 15.25 6.09
CA SER A 126 2.56 15.69 5.14
C SER A 126 3.17 16.37 3.91
N LEU A 127 2.72 15.95 2.71
CA LEU A 127 3.19 16.55 1.46
C LEU A 127 2.38 17.82 1.18
N ARG A 128 3.05 18.87 0.70
CA ARG A 128 2.39 20.12 0.28
C ARG A 128 2.22 20.18 -1.23
N ASP A 129 3.25 19.79 -1.96
CA ASP A 129 3.25 19.81 -3.41
C ASP A 129 2.25 18.80 -4.01
N SER A 130 1.54 19.24 -5.04
CA SER A 130 0.47 18.45 -5.67
C SER A 130 0.99 17.28 -6.52
N ALA A 131 2.19 17.42 -7.12
CA ALA A 131 2.83 16.33 -7.85
C ALA A 131 3.35 15.28 -6.86
N LEU A 132 4.00 15.69 -5.76
CA LEU A 132 4.43 14.77 -4.71
C LEU A 132 3.24 14.01 -4.09
N LYS A 133 2.12 14.69 -3.79
CA LYS A 133 0.90 14.00 -3.32
C LYS A 133 0.42 12.93 -4.28
N ARG A 134 0.47 13.23 -5.59
CA ARG A 134 0.09 12.28 -6.64
C ARG A 134 1.07 11.11 -6.70
N TYR A 135 2.37 11.36 -6.61
CA TYR A 135 3.38 10.30 -6.59
C TYR A 135 3.28 9.43 -5.34
N SER A 136 3.03 10.02 -4.16
CA SER A 136 2.71 9.27 -2.93
C SER A 136 1.52 8.32 -3.16
N THR A 137 0.43 8.82 -3.76
CA THR A 137 -0.74 8.01 -4.11
C THR A 137 -0.38 6.83 -5.04
N ILE A 138 0.51 7.06 -6.01
CA ILE A 138 1.00 6.03 -6.93
C ILE A 138 1.85 4.99 -6.20
N VAL A 139 2.76 5.40 -5.32
CA VAL A 139 3.58 4.47 -4.54
C VAL A 139 2.71 3.63 -3.60
N VAL A 140 1.74 4.24 -2.92
CA VAL A 140 0.75 3.51 -2.12
C VAL A 140 0.02 2.48 -2.99
N SER A 141 -0.41 2.86 -4.19
CA SER A 141 -1.06 1.96 -5.16
C SER A 141 -0.17 0.77 -5.55
N LEU A 142 1.12 1.01 -5.82
CA LEU A 142 2.08 -0.04 -6.15
C LEU A 142 2.29 -0.98 -4.96
N CYS A 143 2.56 -0.43 -3.78
CA CYS A 143 2.88 -1.21 -2.57
C CYS A 143 1.70 -1.99 -2.02
N THR A 144 0.47 -1.54 -2.27
CA THR A 144 -0.76 -2.26 -1.87
C THR A 144 -1.30 -3.16 -2.98
N GLY A 145 -0.62 -3.26 -4.12
CA GLY A 145 -1.03 -4.09 -5.26
C GLY A 145 -2.27 -3.61 -6.01
N SER A 146 -2.69 -2.36 -5.77
CA SER A 146 -3.78 -1.67 -6.48
C SER A 146 -3.28 -1.11 -7.82
N ILE A 147 -2.77 -1.96 -8.70
CA ILE A 147 -2.08 -1.56 -9.94
C ILE A 147 -3.04 -0.85 -10.90
N ASN A 148 -2.64 0.34 -11.36
CA ASN A 148 -3.42 1.15 -12.29
C ASN A 148 -2.94 0.98 -13.73
N ASP A 149 -3.87 1.14 -14.68
CA ASP A 149 -3.56 1.31 -16.11
C ASP A 149 -2.60 2.49 -16.31
N ILE A 150 -1.51 2.24 -17.04
CA ILE A 150 -0.47 3.23 -17.34
C ILE A 150 -1.03 4.51 -17.97
N ASN A 151 -2.12 4.42 -18.74
CA ASN A 151 -2.76 5.59 -19.35
C ASN A 151 -3.33 6.58 -18.31
N ARG A 152 -3.65 6.10 -17.11
CA ARG A 152 -4.09 6.93 -15.98
C ARG A 152 -2.92 7.57 -15.24
N VAL A 153 -1.72 7.02 -15.40
CA VAL A 153 -0.49 7.42 -14.72
C VAL A 153 0.30 8.35 -15.64
N LYS A 154 0.03 9.64 -15.55
CA LYS A 154 0.75 10.70 -16.27
C LYS A 154 1.50 11.61 -15.28
N SER A 155 2.66 12.11 -15.74
CA SER A 155 3.60 12.95 -14.96
C SER A 155 3.05 14.34 -14.61
N GLY A 156 2.11 14.86 -15.42
CA GLY A 156 1.48 16.15 -15.15
C GLY A 156 0.34 16.08 -14.13
N VAL A 157 0.25 17.09 -13.26
CA VAL A 157 -0.93 17.28 -12.41
C VAL A 157 -2.13 17.63 -13.32
N PRO A 158 -3.23 16.87 -13.26
CA PRO A 158 -4.37 17.09 -14.14
C PRO A 158 -4.99 18.49 -13.91
N GLN A 159 -5.04 19.31 -14.97
CA GLN A 159 -5.50 20.70 -14.88
C GLN A 159 -7.02 20.79 -15.09
N THR A 160 -7.56 20.05 -16.06
CA THR A 160 -8.99 20.07 -16.38
C THR A 160 -9.77 18.99 -15.63
N LEU A 161 -11.10 19.17 -15.48
CA LEU A 161 -11.97 18.16 -14.88
C LEU A 161 -11.89 16.81 -15.62
N LEU A 162 -11.88 16.85 -16.95
CA LEU A 162 -11.76 15.66 -17.78
C LEU A 162 -10.43 14.94 -17.54
N GLN A 163 -9.32 15.67 -17.43
CA GLN A 163 -8.01 15.08 -17.10
C GLN A 163 -8.02 14.48 -15.69
N LYS A 164 -8.61 15.16 -14.69
CA LYS A 164 -8.75 14.64 -13.32
C LYS A 164 -9.50 13.31 -13.30
N VAL A 165 -10.56 13.19 -14.11
CA VAL A 165 -11.32 11.94 -14.25
C VAL A 165 -10.50 10.86 -14.95
N LYS A 166 -9.87 11.16 -16.09
CA LYS A 166 -9.07 10.20 -16.88
C LYS A 166 -7.83 9.69 -16.14
N GLN A 167 -7.22 10.55 -15.32
CA GLN A 167 -5.95 10.26 -14.63
C GLN A 167 -6.15 9.94 -13.15
N LYS A 168 -7.40 9.64 -12.73
CA LYS A 168 -7.70 9.26 -11.35
C LYS A 168 -7.05 7.91 -11.04
N ILE A 169 -6.12 7.93 -10.10
CA ILE A 169 -5.51 6.74 -9.52
C ILE A 169 -6.56 6.05 -8.66
N GLN A 170 -6.84 4.79 -8.99
CA GLN A 170 -7.67 3.92 -8.17
C GLN A 170 -6.81 3.32 -7.08
N LEU A 171 -7.29 3.43 -5.84
CA LEU A 171 -6.69 2.85 -4.66
C LEU A 171 -7.71 1.94 -4.01
N PHE A 172 -7.28 0.73 -3.66
CA PHE A 172 -8.01 -0.09 -2.71
C PHE A 172 -7.91 0.52 -1.32
N ASP A 173 -9.05 0.70 -0.65
CA ASP A 173 -9.06 1.07 0.77
C ASP A 173 -8.54 -0.09 1.64
N ALA A 174 -8.33 0.17 2.93
CA ALA A 174 -7.78 -0.81 3.85
C ALA A 174 -8.64 -2.09 3.95
N ASP A 175 -9.97 -2.01 3.86
CA ASP A 175 -10.85 -3.20 3.87
C ASP A 175 -10.72 -4.02 2.59
N GLN A 176 -10.61 -3.36 1.44
CA GLN A 176 -10.40 -4.00 0.14
C GLN A 176 -9.03 -4.69 0.10
N THR A 177 -7.97 -4.01 0.55
CA THR A 177 -6.63 -4.60 0.69
C THR A 177 -6.64 -5.80 1.64
N ARG A 178 -7.34 -5.69 2.77
CA ARG A 178 -7.53 -6.79 3.72
C ARG A 178 -8.19 -8.00 3.07
N PHE A 179 -9.26 -7.78 2.29
CA PHE A 179 -9.94 -8.84 1.57
C PHE A 179 -9.02 -9.55 0.56
N ILE A 180 -8.15 -8.82 -0.13
CA ILE A 180 -7.22 -9.39 -1.12
C ILE A 180 -6.16 -10.26 -0.42
N TYR A 181 -5.51 -9.75 0.62
CA TYR A 181 -4.26 -10.35 1.11
C TYR A 181 -4.37 -11.11 2.43
N GLN A 182 -5.34 -10.80 3.29
CA GLN A 182 -5.47 -11.47 4.58
C GLN A 182 -6.21 -12.79 4.42
N ASN A 183 -5.68 -13.85 5.04
CA ASN A 183 -6.41 -15.09 5.19
C ASN A 183 -7.54 -14.86 6.19
N LEU A 184 -8.76 -14.86 5.67
CA LEU A 184 -9.96 -14.70 6.48
C LEU A 184 -10.45 -16.10 6.85
N ASP A 185 -10.39 -16.46 8.12
CA ASP A 185 -10.90 -17.73 8.69
C ASP A 185 -12.43 -17.78 8.70
N LYS A 186 -13.04 -17.54 7.54
CA LYS A 186 -14.49 -17.52 7.35
C LYS A 186 -14.84 -18.34 6.13
N LYS A 187 -15.71 -19.34 6.34
CA LYS A 187 -16.26 -20.20 5.27
C LYS A 187 -16.97 -19.40 4.16
N ARG A 188 -17.50 -18.22 4.47
CA ARG A 188 -18.16 -17.32 3.51
C ARG A 188 -17.89 -15.87 3.89
N ILE A 189 -17.41 -15.09 2.93
CA ILE A 189 -17.25 -13.63 3.03
C ILE A 189 -18.31 -12.99 2.15
N ARG A 190 -19.02 -11.99 2.67
CA ARG A 190 -19.98 -11.19 1.88
C ARG A 190 -19.36 -9.82 1.62
N ILE A 191 -19.24 -9.44 0.36
CA ILE A 191 -18.79 -8.12 -0.05
C ILE A 191 -20.01 -7.38 -0.57
N GLN A 192 -20.33 -6.24 0.05
CA GLN A 192 -21.38 -5.36 -0.41
C GLN A 192 -20.74 -4.06 -0.90
N GLY A 193 -21.10 -3.65 -2.10
CA GLY A 193 -20.70 -2.38 -2.69
C GLY A 193 -21.81 -1.88 -3.60
N LEU A 194 -21.88 -0.59 -3.84
CA LEU A 194 -22.83 -0.01 -4.78
C LEU A 194 -22.48 -0.42 -6.23
N SER A 195 -23.33 -0.09 -7.20
CA SER A 195 -23.00 -0.34 -8.61
C SER A 195 -21.74 0.46 -9.00
N GLY A 196 -20.82 -0.17 -9.73
CA GLY A 196 -19.59 0.47 -10.18
C GLY A 196 -18.45 0.59 -9.16
N THR A 197 -18.54 -0.01 -7.96
CA THR A 197 -17.48 0.05 -6.93
C THR A 197 -16.32 -0.94 -7.14
N GLY A 198 -16.09 -1.42 -8.37
CA GLY A 198 -14.94 -2.28 -8.69
C GLY A 198 -15.00 -3.71 -8.12
N LYS A 199 -16.18 -4.25 -7.76
CA LYS A 199 -16.31 -5.61 -7.18
C LYS A 199 -15.72 -6.72 -8.06
N THR A 200 -15.89 -6.64 -9.37
CA THR A 200 -15.30 -7.60 -10.32
C THR A 200 -13.78 -7.55 -10.28
N GLU A 201 -13.20 -6.35 -10.31
CA GLU A 201 -11.76 -6.13 -10.23
C GLU A 201 -11.20 -6.64 -8.90
N LEU A 202 -11.86 -6.29 -7.78
CA LEU A 202 -11.52 -6.78 -6.44
C LEU A 202 -11.47 -8.31 -6.35
N LEU A 203 -12.45 -8.99 -6.95
CA LEU A 203 -12.47 -10.47 -7.00
C LEU A 203 -11.36 -11.04 -7.89
N LEU A 204 -11.06 -10.42 -9.03
CA LEU A 204 -9.96 -10.85 -9.90
C LEU A 204 -8.61 -10.70 -9.20
N HIS A 205 -8.42 -9.62 -8.45
CA HIS A 205 -7.22 -9.44 -7.61
C HIS A 205 -7.10 -10.55 -6.55
N LYS A 206 -8.18 -10.89 -5.84
CA LYS A 206 -8.16 -11.99 -4.87
C LYS A 206 -7.88 -13.34 -5.53
N LEU A 207 -8.49 -13.61 -6.69
CA LEU A 207 -8.21 -14.84 -7.44
C LEU A 207 -6.75 -14.92 -7.84
N LYS A 208 -6.20 -13.86 -8.44
CA LYS A 208 -4.78 -13.80 -8.82
C LYS A 208 -3.89 -14.12 -7.61
N GLU A 209 -4.14 -13.49 -6.47
CA GLU A 209 -3.39 -13.73 -5.23
C GLU A 209 -3.43 -15.19 -4.79
N LEU A 210 -4.61 -15.83 -4.80
CA LEU A 210 -4.76 -17.25 -4.43
C LEU A 210 -4.02 -18.19 -5.41
N TYR A 211 -4.06 -17.89 -6.71
CA TYR A 211 -3.37 -18.70 -7.72
C TYR A 211 -1.85 -18.52 -7.70
N THR A 212 -1.35 -17.37 -7.28
CA THR A 212 0.10 -17.11 -7.19
C THR A 212 0.71 -17.66 -5.91
N LYS A 213 -0.04 -17.71 -4.80
CA LYS A 213 0.45 -18.29 -3.53
C LYS A 213 0.42 -19.82 -3.49
N ASP A 214 -0.54 -20.45 -4.15
CA ASP A 214 -0.65 -21.91 -4.19
C ASP A 214 -0.26 -22.47 -5.57
N SER A 215 1.02 -22.84 -5.75
CA SER A 215 1.52 -23.52 -6.95
C SER A 215 0.81 -24.85 -7.27
N ASN A 216 -0.01 -25.37 -6.35
CA ASN A 216 -0.73 -26.65 -6.44
C ASN A 216 -2.27 -26.51 -6.51
N CYS A 217 -2.84 -25.30 -6.55
CA CYS A 217 -4.28 -25.14 -6.45
C CYS A 217 -5.02 -25.45 -7.76
N LYS A 218 -5.63 -26.63 -7.83
CA LYS A 218 -6.65 -26.97 -8.85
C LYS A 218 -7.93 -26.16 -8.58
N SER A 219 -8.09 -25.08 -9.34
CA SER A 219 -9.31 -24.27 -9.57
C SER A 219 -10.27 -24.00 -8.38
N PRO A 220 -10.11 -22.87 -7.64
CA PRO A 220 -11.07 -22.40 -6.63
C PRO A 220 -12.42 -21.92 -7.20
N LEU A 221 -12.52 -21.72 -8.52
CA LEU A 221 -13.74 -21.24 -9.20
C LEU A 221 -14.98 -22.10 -8.88
N ALA A 222 -14.81 -23.39 -8.58
CA ALA A 222 -15.90 -24.28 -8.19
C ALA A 222 -16.47 -24.00 -6.77
N ARG A 223 -15.78 -23.22 -5.92
CA ARG A 223 -16.24 -22.88 -4.56
C ARG A 223 -16.81 -21.47 -4.42
N MET A 224 -16.54 -20.57 -5.38
CA MET A 224 -16.91 -19.15 -5.27
C MET A 224 -18.21 -18.76 -6.01
N ALA A 225 -18.74 -19.63 -6.87
CA ALA A 225 -19.98 -19.39 -7.60
C ALA A 225 -21.17 -20.07 -6.91
N VAL A 226 -21.76 -19.39 -5.92
CA VAL A 226 -23.21 -19.55 -5.67
C VAL A 226 -23.85 -18.21 -5.99
N PRO A 227 -24.46 -18.06 -7.18
CA PRO A 227 -25.26 -16.90 -7.47
C PRO A 227 -26.47 -16.89 -6.53
N ILE A 228 -26.78 -15.72 -5.98
CA ILE A 228 -28.14 -15.41 -5.48
C ILE A 228 -28.83 -14.67 -6.61
#